data_AF-A0A6M3ISS2-F1
#
_entry.id   AF-A0A6M3ISS2-F1
#
_cell.length_a   1.000
_cell.length_b   1.000
_cell.length_c   1.000
_cell.angle_alpha   90.00
_cell.angle_beta   90.00
_cell.angle_gamma   90.00
#
_symmetry.space_group_name_H-M   'P 1'
#
loop_
_entity.id
_entity.type
_entity.pdbx_description
1 polymer ?
#
loop_
_entity_poly.entity_id
_entity_poly.type
_entity_poly.pdbx_seq_one_letter_code
_entity_poly.pdbx_strand_id
1 'polypeptide(L)'
;MKEGKKKRDGRLLLADWAKKNGWELDRYGHYKKDINGEIYRLKNQANKVRYEVKTKAGWVRLQSGLYTKLYIMEDGKLGGLKVDY
;
A
#
# COMPACT_ATOMS: atom_id res chain seq x y z
N MET A 1 -13.07 30.31 9.75
CA MET A 1 -11.93 29.49 10.21
C MET A 1 -11.83 28.29 9.28
N LYS A 2 -10.74 28.12 8.52
CA LYS A 2 -10.57 26.92 7.69
C LYS A 2 -10.02 25.83 8.60
N GLU A 3 -10.88 24.91 8.99
CA GLU A 3 -10.53 23.74 9.80
C GLU A 3 -9.50 22.92 9.02
N GLY A 4 -8.24 23.03 9.44
CA GLY A 4 -7.14 22.30 8.84
C GLY A 4 -7.36 20.82 9.10
N LYS A 5 -7.92 20.10 8.12
CA LYS A 5 -7.97 18.63 8.13
C LYS A 5 -6.55 18.13 8.40
N LYS A 6 -6.25 17.71 9.63
CA LYS A 6 -4.99 17.03 9.97
C LYS A 6 -4.88 15.84 9.02
N LYS A 7 -3.99 15.96 8.04
CA LYS A 7 -3.70 14.87 7.11
C LYS A 7 -3.18 13.72 7.97
N ARG A 8 -3.96 12.64 8.11
CA ARG A 8 -3.49 11.42 8.78
C ARG A 8 -2.18 11.01 8.11
N ASP A 9 -1.19 10.60 8.91
CA ASP A 9 0.05 10.05 8.37
C ASP A 9 -0.32 8.90 7.40
N GLY A 10 0.13 9.03 6.15
CA GLY A 10 -0.17 8.05 5.10
C GLY A 10 0.36 6.65 5.41
N ARG A 11 1.38 6.52 6.27
CA ARG A 11 1.86 5.23 6.78
C ARG A 11 0.85 4.57 7.71
N LEU A 12 0.25 5.34 8.62
CA LEU A 12 -0.81 4.84 9.52
C LEU A 12 -2.04 4.45 8.70
N LEU A 13 -2.44 5.30 7.74
CA LEU A 13 -3.52 4.99 6.81
C LEU A 13 -3.26 3.67 6.06
N LEU A 14 -2.04 3.47 5.55
CA LEU A 14 -1.65 2.22 4.89
C LEU A 14 -1.75 1.03 5.85
N ALA A 15 -1.18 1.14 7.06
CA ALA A 15 -1.14 0.06 8.04
C ALA A 15 -2.55 -0.41 8.43
N ASP A 16 -3.43 0.55 8.74
CA ASP A 16 -4.81 0.27 9.15
C ASP A 16 -5.61 -0.33 7.99
N TRP A 17 -5.46 0.21 6.79
CA TRP A 17 -6.11 -0.33 5.60
C TRP A 17 -5.61 -1.75 5.28
N ALA A 18 -4.30 -1.97 5.33
CA ALA A 18 -3.68 -3.26 5.06
C ALA A 18 -4.22 -4.33 6.03
N LYS A 19 -4.19 -4.04 7.33
CA LYS A 19 -4.73 -4.94 8.37
C LYS A 19 -6.22 -5.23 8.14
N LYS A 20 -7.03 -4.19 7.89
CA LYS A 20 -8.48 -4.35 7.64
C LYS A 20 -8.78 -5.19 6.40
N ASN A 21 -7.91 -5.15 5.40
CA ASN A 21 -8.08 -5.88 4.14
C ASN A 21 -7.35 -7.23 4.11
N GLY A 22 -6.95 -7.77 5.27
CA GLY A 22 -6.34 -9.09 5.37
C GLY A 22 -4.94 -9.17 4.78
N TRP A 23 -4.19 -8.06 4.77
CA TRP A 23 -2.77 -8.09 4.50
C TRP A 23 -1.99 -8.32 5.79
N GLU A 24 -0.97 -9.16 5.71
CA GLU A 24 -0.17 -9.56 6.86
C GLU A 24 1.19 -8.86 6.85
N LEU A 25 1.59 -8.32 7.99
CA LEU A 25 2.91 -7.71 8.15
C LEU A 25 3.98 -8.79 8.26
N ASP A 26 4.96 -8.75 7.36
CA ASP A 26 6.11 -9.64 7.40
C ASP A 26 7.23 -9.11 8.32
N ARG A 27 8.22 -9.97 8.60
CA ARG A 27 9.38 -9.63 9.45
C ARG A 27 10.23 -8.47 8.95
N TYR A 28 10.06 -8.04 7.70
CA TYR A 28 10.79 -6.93 7.08
C TYR A 28 9.97 -5.63 7.07
N GLY A 29 8.78 -5.63 7.68
CA GLY A 29 7.91 -4.47 7.74
C GLY A 29 7.12 -4.23 6.45
N HIS A 30 6.97 -5.23 5.58
CA HIS A 30 6.14 -5.17 4.38
C HIS A 30 4.83 -5.91 4.58
N TYR A 31 3.76 -5.50 3.91
CA TYR A 31 2.49 -6.21 3.98
C TYR A 31 2.37 -7.19 2.82
N LYS A 32 2.01 -8.44 3.07
CA LYS A 32 1.80 -9.47 2.03
C LYS A 32 0.38 -9.97 2.03
N LYS A 33 -0.06 -10.45 0.88
CA LYS A 33 -1.35 -11.09 0.72
C LYS A 33 -1.31 -12.07 -0.44
N ASP A 34 -1.87 -13.25 -0.24
CA ASP A 34 -2.19 -14.17 -1.32
C ASP A 34 -3.49 -13.72 -1.99
N ILE A 35 -3.46 -13.56 -3.30
CA ILE A 35 -4.64 -13.25 -4.11
C ILE A 35 -4.64 -14.24 -5.27
N ASN A 36 -5.56 -15.20 -5.23
CA ASN A 36 -5.71 -16.25 -6.25
C ASN A 36 -4.43 -17.07 -6.50
N GLY A 37 -3.67 -17.38 -5.44
CA GLY A 37 -2.43 -18.17 -5.54
C GLY A 37 -1.19 -17.37 -5.95
N GLU A 38 -1.32 -16.05 -6.15
CA GLU A 38 -0.21 -15.15 -6.37
C GLU A 38 0.09 -14.33 -5.11
N ILE A 39 1.37 -14.24 -4.76
CA ILE A 39 1.80 -13.46 -3.58
C ILE A 39 2.03 -12.02 -3.99
N TYR A 40 1.20 -11.14 -3.46
CA TYR A 40 1.36 -9.70 -3.59
C TYR A 40 2.01 -9.11 -2.34
N ARG A 41 2.65 -7.96 -2.50
CA ARG A 41 3.28 -7.21 -1.41
C ARG A 41 3.10 -5.71 -1.55
N LEU A 42 2.74 -5.05 -0.46
CA LEU A 42 2.92 -3.61 -0.25
C LEU A 42 4.30 -3.39 0.39
N LYS A 43 5.30 -3.07 -0.44
CA LYS A 43 6.65 -2.78 0.01
C LYS A 43 6.69 -1.40 0.65
N ASN A 44 6.63 -1.40 1.97
CA ASN A 44 6.77 -0.21 2.81
C ASN A 44 8.20 0.36 2.69
N GLN A 45 8.33 1.59 2.20
CA GLN A 45 9.60 2.32 2.20
C GLN A 45 9.51 3.57 3.09
N ALA A 46 10.56 4.40 3.10
CA ALA A 46 10.56 5.63 3.87
C ALA A 46 9.45 6.61 3.44
N ASN A 47 9.35 6.98 2.17
CA ASN A 47 8.43 8.02 1.71
C ASN A 47 7.28 7.53 0.81
N LYS A 48 7.31 6.24 0.44
CA LYS A 48 6.40 5.64 -0.51
C LYS A 48 6.11 4.18 -0.21
N VAL A 49 5.04 3.70 -0.79
CA VAL A 49 4.70 2.28 -0.87
C VAL A 49 4.75 1.83 -2.32
N ARG A 50 5.18 0.58 -2.56
CA ARG A 50 5.07 -0.08 -3.86
C ARG A 50 4.12 -1.26 -3.75
N TYR A 51 3.28 -1.45 -4.74
CA TYR A 51 2.50 -2.66 -4.92
C TYR A 51 3.25 -3.56 -5.90
N GLU A 52 3.65 -4.73 -5.42
CA GLU A 52 4.51 -5.67 -6.12
C GLU A 52 3.87 -7.06 -6.14
N VAL A 53 4.15 -7.84 -7.18
CA VAL A 53 3.77 -9.25 -7.30
C VAL A 53 5.01 -10.14 -7.32
N LYS A 54 4.94 -11.31 -6.68
CA LYS A 54 6.02 -12.31 -6.70
C LYS A 54 5.92 -13.13 -7.99
N THR A 55 7.00 -13.12 -8.76
CA THR A 55 7.17 -13.94 -9.96
C THR A 55 8.38 -14.86 -9.82
N LYS A 56 8.59 -15.74 -10.80
CA LYS A 56 9.80 -16.58 -10.89
C LYS A 56 11.09 -15.75 -11.00
N ALA A 57 11.02 -14.59 -11.65
CA ALA A 57 12.16 -13.67 -11.82
C ALA A 57 12.39 -12.75 -10.60
N GLY A 58 11.52 -12.80 -9.58
CA GLY A 58 11.61 -11.92 -8.42
C GLY A 58 10.35 -11.08 -8.21
N TRP A 59 10.48 -9.96 -7.52
CA TRP A 59 9.37 -9.05 -7.26
C TRP A 59 9.23 -8.05 -8.40
N VAL A 60 8.07 -8.05 -9.06
CA VAL A 60 7.75 -7.10 -10.13
C VAL A 60 6.88 -6.01 -9.54
N ARG A 61 7.27 -4.75 -9.76
CA ARG A 61 6.52 -3.57 -9.31
C ARG A 61 5.41 -3.28 -10.31
N LEU A 62 4.17 -3.26 -9.82
CA LEU A 62 2.98 -2.95 -10.61
C LEU A 62 2.62 -1.47 -10.48
N GLN A 63 2.66 -0.96 -9.25
CA GLN A 63 2.31 0.43 -8.94
C GLN A 63 3.15 0.98 -7.79
N SER A 64 3.23 2.31 -7.66
CA SER A 64 3.78 2.97 -6.48
C SER A 64 3.08 4.27 -6.12
N GLY A 65 3.17 4.69 -4.86
CA GLY A 65 2.53 5.91 -4.38
C GLY A 65 3.22 6.51 -3.16
N LEU A 66 3.29 7.84 -3.10
CA LEU A 66 3.78 8.58 -1.94
C LEU A 66 2.76 8.52 -0.80
N TYR A 67 3.22 8.37 0.44
CA TYR A 67 2.31 8.39 1.61
C TYR A 67 1.45 9.66 1.69
N THR A 68 2.01 10.79 1.27
CA THR A 68 1.31 12.09 1.25
C THR A 68 0.18 12.17 0.22
N LYS A 69 0.07 11.17 -0.66
CA LYS A 69 -0.92 11.06 -1.73
C LYS A 69 -1.84 9.85 -1.57
N LEU A 70 -1.65 9.01 -0.55
CA LEU A 70 -2.55 7.89 -0.28
C LEU A 70 -3.87 8.38 0.31
N TYR A 71 -4.95 7.71 -0.07
CA TYR A 71 -6.30 7.90 0.45
C TYR A 71 -7.10 6.60 0.28
N ILE A 72 -8.23 6.49 0.98
CA ILE A 72 -9.16 5.37 0.79
C ILE A 72 -10.26 5.84 -0.18
N MET A 73 -10.47 5.08 -1.25
CA MET A 73 -11.54 5.31 -2.22
C MET A 73 -12.91 4.97 -1.61
N GLU A 74 -14.00 5.40 -2.25
CA GLU A 74 -15.36 5.11 -1.79
C GLU A 74 -15.67 3.61 -1.74
N ASP A 75 -15.08 2.82 -2.63
CA ASP A 75 -15.18 1.36 -2.66
C ASP A 75 -14.27 0.65 -1.64
N GLY A 76 -13.61 1.42 -0.76
CA GLY A 76 -12.72 0.90 0.27
C GLY A 76 -11.34 0.49 -0.23
N LYS A 77 -11.00 0.67 -1.52
CA LYS A 77 -9.65 0.40 -2.04
C LYS A 77 -8.65 1.49 -1.67
N LEU A 78 -7.36 1.12 -1.68
CA LEU A 78 -6.26 2.07 -1.49
C LEU A 78 -6.04 2.87 -2.79
N GLY A 79 -6.30 4.16 -2.73
CA GLY A 79 -6.01 5.11 -3.79
C GLY A 79 -4.65 5.81 -3.65
N GLY A 80 -4.24 6.48 -4.72
CA GLY A 80 -2.98 7.22 -4.77
C GLY A 80 -1.77 6.41 -5.25
N LEU A 81 -1.97 5.15 -5.62
CA LEU A 81 -1.00 4.35 -6.36
C LEU A 81 -1.08 4.69 -7.86
N LYS A 82 0.06 4.78 -8.54
CA LYS A 82 0.16 4.99 -9.98
C LYS A 82 0.89 3.82 -10.63
N VAL A 83 0.45 3.44 -11.83
CA VAL A 83 1.15 2.44 -12.65
C VAL A 83 2.55 2.97 -12.98
N ASP A 84 3.56 2.15 -12.71
CA ASP A 84 4.93 2.44 -13.09
C ASP A 84 5.15 1.81 -14.47
N TYR A 85 5.07 2.63 -15.53
CA TYR A 85 5.53 2.27 -16.88
C TYR A 85 7.00 2.65 -17.05
#